data_AF-A0A9P7M7C9-F1
#
_entry.id   AF-A0A9P7M7C9-F1
#
_cell.length_a   1.000
_cell.length_b   1.000
_cell.length_c   1.000
_cell.angle_alpha   90.00
_cell.angle_beta   90.00
_cell.angle_gamma   90.00
#
_symmetry.space_group_name_H-M   'P 1'
#
loop_
_entity.id
_entity.type
_entity.pdbx_description
1 polymer ?
#
loop_
_entity_poly.entity_id
_entity_poly.type
_entity_poly.pdbx_seq_one_letter_code
_entity_poly.pdbx_strand_id
1 'polypeptide(L)'
;MGYGLPAAIGAKVAQPDALVIDIDGDASSGMTLTELATASQFNIGVKIIVLNNEELSMVKQSQNFFYEDRYAHTHQVNPDFVKLAESMRIQSRRHLAQQDWAHQPDGGADTRDWFL
;
A
#
# COMPACT_ATOMS: atom_id res chain seq x y z
N MET A 1 -2.89 6.17 11.11
CA MET A 1 -3.45 5.65 9.84
C MET A 1 -3.41 6.78 8.83
N GLY A 2 -3.13 6.51 7.56
CA GLY A 2 -2.97 7.54 6.51
C GLY A 2 -1.65 8.30 6.55
N TYR A 3 -0.68 7.84 7.34
CA TYR A 3 0.62 8.49 7.46
C TYR A 3 1.63 7.97 6.43
N GLY A 4 1.57 6.67 6.12
CA GLY A 4 2.58 5.94 5.34
C GLY A 4 2.90 6.63 4.01
N LEU A 5 1.89 6.74 3.15
CA LEU A 5 2.05 7.31 1.81
C LEU A 5 2.62 8.74 1.78
N PRO A 6 2.02 9.75 2.45
CA PRO A 6 2.57 11.11 2.42
C PRO A 6 3.96 11.20 3.06
N ALA A 7 4.24 10.41 4.10
CA ALA A 7 5.56 10.37 4.73
C ALA A 7 6.61 9.76 3.80
N ALA A 8 6.28 8.67 3.10
CA ALA A 8 7.15 8.04 2.12
C ALA A 8 7.47 9.00 0.96
N ILE A 9 6.48 9.75 0.47
CA ILE A 9 6.69 10.79 -0.56
C ILE A 9 7.69 11.82 -0.06
N GLY A 10 7.49 12.37 1.15
CA GLY A 10 8.42 13.33 1.75
C GLY A 10 9.82 12.76 1.95
N ALA A 11 9.93 11.52 2.43
CA ALA A 11 11.21 10.84 2.62
C ALA A 11 11.95 10.64 1.28
N LYS A 12 11.24 10.26 0.21
CA LYS A 12 11.84 10.09 -1.12
C LYS A 12 12.30 11.40 -1.73
N VAL A 13 11.58 12.49 -1.48
CA VAL A 13 12.03 13.84 -1.89
C VAL A 13 13.28 14.25 -1.11
N ALA A 14 13.35 13.96 0.19
CA ALA A 14 14.50 14.30 1.03
C ALA A 14 15.75 13.43 0.73
N GLN A 15 15.54 12.19 0.31
CA GLN A 15 16.59 11.22 -0.04
C GLN A 15 16.31 10.59 -1.41
N PRO A 16 16.59 11.31 -2.52
CA PRO A 16 16.23 10.88 -3.87
C PRO A 16 16.84 9.55 -4.29
N ASP A 17 18.03 9.23 -3.81
CA ASP A 17 18.76 8.00 -4.16
C ASP A 17 18.37 6.80 -3.28
N ALA A 18 17.67 7.02 -2.16
CA ALA A 18 17.27 5.95 -1.26
C ALA A 18 16.07 5.17 -1.81
N LEU A 19 16.06 3.86 -1.60
CA LEU A 19 14.85 3.05 -1.76
C LEU A 19 13.92 3.35 -0.58
N VAL A 20 12.77 3.94 -0.86
CA VAL A 20 11.74 4.23 0.14
C VAL A 20 10.56 3.30 -0.09
N ILE A 21 10.24 2.48 0.91
CA ILE A 21 9.13 1.53 0.89
C ILE A 21 8.14 1.91 2.00
N ASP A 22 6.91 2.15 1.61
CA ASP A 22 5.74 2.26 2.47
C ASP A 22 5.11 0.87 2.62
N ILE A 23 5.08 0.33 3.84
CA ILE A 23 4.36 -0.90 4.17
C ILE A 23 3.14 -0.46 4.94
N ASP A 24 1.97 -0.54 4.30
CA ASP A 24 0.74 0.03 4.84
C ASP A 24 -0.38 -1.00 4.85
N GLY A 25 -1.31 -0.83 5.80
CA GLY A 25 -2.53 -1.63 5.86
C GLY A 25 -3.59 -1.03 4.93
N ASP A 26 -4.42 -1.87 4.32
CA ASP A 26 -5.57 -1.45 3.49
C ASP A 26 -6.39 -0.29 4.08
N ALA A 27 -6.75 -0.38 5.36
CA ALA A 27 -7.53 0.66 6.03
C ALA A 27 -6.76 1.94 6.27
N SER A 28 -5.45 1.83 6.48
CA SER A 28 -4.58 2.99 6.70
C SER A 28 -4.29 3.69 5.37
N SER A 29 -3.95 2.94 4.31
CA SER A 29 -3.82 3.45 2.95
C SER A 29 -5.09 4.18 2.53
N GLY A 30 -6.26 3.58 2.77
CA GLY A 30 -7.59 4.09 2.43
C GLY A 30 -7.84 5.57 2.78
N MET A 31 -7.16 6.09 3.82
CA MET A 31 -7.33 7.47 4.28
C MET A 31 -6.68 8.52 3.36
N THR A 32 -5.58 8.17 2.68
CA THR A 32 -4.73 9.14 1.95
C THR A 32 -4.30 8.67 0.57
N LEU A 33 -4.96 7.66 -0.01
CA LEU A 33 -4.66 7.14 -1.36
C LEU A 33 -4.64 8.21 -2.46
N THR A 34 -5.28 9.37 -2.26
CA THR A 34 -5.23 10.49 -3.22
C THR A 34 -3.82 11.00 -3.45
N GLU A 35 -2.89 10.83 -2.50
CA GLU A 35 -1.49 11.25 -2.62
C GLU A 35 -0.68 10.42 -3.64
N LEU A 36 -1.23 9.30 -4.11
CA LEU A 36 -0.72 8.62 -5.30
C LEU A 36 -0.68 9.58 -6.51
N ALA A 37 -1.69 10.45 -6.65
CA ALA A 37 -1.69 11.47 -7.69
C ALA A 37 -0.54 12.48 -7.52
N THR A 38 -0.19 12.85 -6.28
CA THR A 38 0.97 13.69 -5.97
C THR A 38 2.27 13.00 -6.40
N ALA A 39 2.46 11.74 -6.01
CA ALA A 39 3.65 10.99 -6.40
C ALA A 39 3.78 10.87 -7.94
N SER A 40 2.67 10.61 -8.64
CA SER A 40 2.60 10.54 -10.09
C SER A 40 2.90 11.88 -10.77
N GLN A 41 2.26 12.97 -10.32
CA GLN A 41 2.44 14.32 -10.86
C GLN A 41 3.87 14.82 -10.80
N PHE A 42 4.57 14.53 -9.69
CA PHE A 42 5.94 14.98 -9.46
C PHE A 42 7.00 13.91 -9.77
N ASN A 43 6.59 12.76 -10.32
CA ASN A 43 7.47 11.64 -10.66
C ASN A 43 8.33 11.17 -9.46
N ILE A 44 7.71 11.02 -8.29
CA ILE A 44 8.35 10.63 -7.04
C ILE A 44 8.28 9.11 -6.88
N GLY A 45 9.42 8.44 -7.06
CA GLY A 45 9.51 6.97 -7.07
C GLY A 45 9.50 6.30 -5.68
N VAL A 46 8.40 6.41 -4.93
CA VAL A 46 8.15 5.61 -3.72
C VAL A 46 7.66 4.21 -4.06
N LYS A 47 7.93 3.20 -3.22
CA LYS A 47 7.33 1.86 -3.31
C LYS A 47 6.28 1.70 -2.24
N ILE A 48 5.14 1.11 -2.58
CA ILE A 48 4.00 0.96 -1.65
C ILE A 48 3.56 -0.50 -1.68
N ILE A 49 3.47 -1.11 -0.50
CA ILE A 49 2.98 -2.48 -0.30
C ILE A 49 1.75 -2.37 0.58
N VAL A 50 0.59 -2.69 0.01
CA VAL A 50 -0.68 -2.70 0.75
C VAL A 50 -0.96 -4.12 1.22
N LEU A 51 -0.94 -4.33 2.54
CA LEU A 51 -1.37 -5.57 3.15
C LEU A 51 -2.90 -5.58 3.25
N ASN A 52 -3.55 -6.15 2.23
CA ASN A 52 -5.00 -6.20 2.13
C ASN A 52 -5.58 -7.42 2.87
N ASN A 53 -5.93 -7.24 4.13
CA ASN A 53 -6.66 -8.24 4.93
C ASN A 53 -8.16 -7.89 5.13
N GLU A 54 -8.63 -6.80 4.51
CA GLU A 54 -10.03 -6.35 4.49
C GLU A 54 -10.57 -5.94 5.88
N GLU A 55 -9.69 -5.62 6.83
CA GLU A 55 -10.03 -5.49 8.24
C GLU A 55 -9.20 -4.42 8.96
N LEU A 56 -9.82 -3.73 9.92
CA LEU A 56 -9.12 -2.95 10.94
C LEU A 56 -8.48 -3.90 11.98
N SER A 57 -7.50 -4.69 11.54
CA SER A 57 -6.95 -5.85 12.25
C SER A 57 -6.57 -5.58 13.70
N MET A 58 -5.95 -4.43 14.00
CA MET A 58 -5.60 -4.06 15.38
C MET A 58 -6.82 -3.85 16.29
N VAL A 59 -7.88 -3.26 15.74
CA VAL A 59 -9.15 -3.03 16.47
C VAL A 59 -9.93 -4.33 16.56
N LYS A 60 -10.00 -5.11 15.47
CA LYS A 60 -10.61 -6.44 15.46
C LYS A 60 -9.94 -7.37 16.48
N GLN A 61 -8.61 -7.38 16.55
CA GLN A 61 -7.87 -8.17 17.54
C GLN A 61 -8.27 -7.78 18.97
N SER A 62 -8.44 -6.49 19.25
CA SER A 62 -8.94 -6.03 20.54
C SER A 62 -10.38 -6.50 20.78
N GLN A 63 -11.22 -6.52 19.75
CA GLN A 63 -12.59 -7.05 19.80
C GLN A 63 -12.64 -8.56 20.09
N ASN A 64 -11.71 -9.34 19.53
CA ASN A 64 -11.58 -10.77 19.84
C ASN A 64 -11.24 -10.98 21.32
N PHE A 65 -10.24 -10.25 21.83
CA PHE A 65 -9.74 -10.47 23.18
C PHE A 65 -10.67 -9.97 24.28
N PHE A 66 -11.36 -8.86 24.05
CA PHE A 66 -12.06 -8.15 25.13
C PHE A 66 -13.56 -7.98 24.91
N TYR A 67 -14.07 -8.32 23.73
CA TYR A 67 -15.46 -8.03 23.34
C TYR A 67 -16.18 -9.23 22.71
N GLU A 68 -15.76 -10.46 23.01
CA GLU A 68 -16.45 -11.70 22.62
C GLU A 68 -16.75 -11.76 21.12
N ASP A 69 -15.74 -11.43 20.29
CA ASP A 69 -15.83 -11.43 18.83
C ASP A 69 -16.93 -10.50 18.27
N ARG A 70 -17.34 -9.46 19.02
CA ARG A 70 -18.31 -8.46 18.56
C ARG A 70 -17.63 -7.41 17.69
N TYR A 71 -17.71 -7.63 16.38
CA TYR A 71 -17.13 -6.74 15.36
C TYR A 71 -17.94 -5.47 15.11
N ALA A 72 -17.68 -4.42 15.89
CA ALA A 72 -18.34 -3.12 15.71
C ALA A 72 -17.59 -2.27 14.67
N HIS A 73 -18.07 -2.29 13.42
CA HIS A 73 -17.59 -1.46 12.30
C HIS A 73 -16.08 -1.55 12.02
N THR A 74 -15.49 -2.73 12.21
CA THR A 74 -14.07 -3.01 11.97
C THR A 74 -13.76 -3.56 10.58
N HIS A 75 -14.77 -3.62 9.71
CA HIS A 75 -14.65 -4.03 8.32
C HIS A 75 -15.07 -2.88 7.44
N GLN A 76 -14.27 -2.59 6.42
CA GLN A 76 -14.52 -1.54 5.45
C GLN A 76 -14.48 -2.13 4.06
N VAL A 77 -15.16 -1.48 3.10
CA VAL A 77 -15.10 -1.90 1.71
C VAL A 77 -13.91 -1.21 1.06
N ASN A 78 -12.94 -2.02 0.64
CA ASN A 78 -11.76 -1.52 -0.06
C ASN A 78 -12.04 -1.30 -1.55
N PRO A 79 -11.39 -0.31 -2.18
CA PRO A 79 -11.39 -0.18 -3.63
C PRO A 79 -10.56 -1.29 -4.27
N ASP A 80 -10.71 -1.47 -5.58
CA ASP A 80 -9.73 -2.22 -6.36
C ASP A 80 -8.43 -1.40 -6.46
N PHE A 81 -7.45 -1.71 -5.59
CA PHE A 81 -6.19 -0.97 -5.50
C PHE A 81 -5.39 -0.94 -6.82
N VAL A 82 -5.50 -1.98 -7.65
CA VAL A 82 -4.82 -2.04 -8.96
C VAL A 82 -5.43 -1.02 -9.89
N LYS A 83 -6.76 -1.06 -10.06
CA LYS A 83 -7.48 -0.09 -10.91
C LYS A 83 -7.33 1.34 -10.41
N LEU A 84 -7.28 1.53 -9.09
CA LEU A 84 -7.04 2.83 -8.48
C LEU A 84 -5.65 3.36 -8.86
N ALA A 85 -4.60 2.55 -8.71
CA ALA A 85 -3.25 2.93 -9.11
C ALA A 85 -3.15 3.22 -10.61
N GLU A 86 -3.75 2.37 -11.45
CA GLU A 86 -3.84 2.58 -12.90
C GLU A 86 -4.51 3.92 -13.25
N SER A 87 -5.60 4.27 -12.56
CA SER A 87 -6.31 5.55 -12.77
C SER A 87 -5.43 6.77 -12.47
N MET A 88 -4.40 6.60 -11.62
CA MET A 88 -3.42 7.62 -11.26
C MET A 88 -2.10 7.49 -12.03
N ARG A 89 -2.08 6.63 -13.06
CA ARG A 89 -0.91 6.35 -13.93
C ARG A 89 0.28 5.75 -13.18
N ILE A 90 0.00 4.96 -12.16
CA ILE A 90 1.01 4.26 -11.37
C ILE A 90 0.96 2.78 -11.73
N GLN A 91 2.13 2.20 -11.96
CA GLN A 91 2.24 0.77 -12.20
C GLN A 91 1.75 -0.01 -10.97
N SER A 92 1.17 -1.18 -11.19
CA SER A 92 0.66 -2.01 -10.10
C SER A 92 0.60 -3.48 -10.48
N ARG A 93 0.71 -4.39 -9.50
CA ARG A 93 0.35 -5.80 -9.64
C ARG A 93 -0.44 -6.22 -8.40
N ARG A 94 -0.78 -7.49 -8.34
CA ARG A 94 -1.49 -8.08 -7.22
C ARG A 94 -0.93 -9.47 -6.99
N HIS A 95 -0.55 -9.73 -5.75
CA HIS A 95 -0.09 -11.04 -5.31
C HIS A 95 -1.19 -11.69 -4.46
N LEU A 96 -1.70 -12.84 -4.90
CA LEU A 96 -2.79 -13.56 -4.22
C LEU A 96 -2.30 -14.89 -3.63
N ALA A 97 -1.40 -15.57 -4.34
CA ALA A 97 -0.81 -16.83 -3.92
C ALA A 97 0.67 -16.65 -3.58
N GLN A 98 1.18 -17.52 -2.69
CA GLN A 98 2.61 -17.55 -2.36
C GLN A 98 3.49 -17.81 -3.60
N GLN A 99 2.97 -18.51 -4.61
CA GLN A 99 3.67 -18.81 -5.86
C GLN A 99 3.88 -17.56 -6.73
N ASP A 100 3.07 -16.52 -6.56
CA ASP A 100 3.15 -15.26 -7.31
C ASP A 100 4.41 -14.45 -6.94
N TRP A 101 5.10 -14.83 -5.87
CA TRP A 101 6.33 -14.17 -5.40
C TRP A 101 7.57 -14.69 -6.13
N ALA A 102 7.49 -15.83 -6.82
CA ALA A 102 8.65 -16.56 -7.35
C ALA A 102 9.14 -16.07 -8.74
N HIS A 103 8.44 -15.15 -9.38
CA HIS A 103 8.87 -14.53 -10.64
C HIS A 103 9.45 -13.14 -10.39
N GLN A 104 10.71 -13.11 -9.95
CA GLN A 104 11.54 -11.90 -10.05
C GLN A 104 12.17 -11.85 -11.46
N PRO A 105 11.93 -10.81 -12.28
CA PRO A 105 12.75 -10.59 -13.47
C PRO A 105 14.24 -10.50 -13.10
N ASP A 106 15.05 -11.24 -13.85
CA ASP A 106 16.50 -11.36 -13.68
C ASP A 106 17.18 -9.99 -13.63
N GLY A 107 17.75 -9.63 -12.48
CA GLY A 107 19.03 -8.92 -12.33
C GLY A 107 19.31 -7.61 -13.09
N GLY A 108 18.34 -6.90 -13.66
CA GLY A 108 18.62 -5.69 -14.46
C GLY A 108 17.51 -4.64 -14.54
N ALA A 109 16.41 -4.80 -13.79
CA ALA A 109 15.27 -3.90 -13.88
C ALA A 109 15.52 -2.62 -13.08
N ASP A 110 15.25 -1.48 -13.73
CA ASP A 110 15.27 -0.15 -13.13
C ASP A 110 14.47 -0.20 -11.82
N THR A 111 14.92 0.51 -10.79
CA THR A 111 14.14 0.67 -9.53
C THR A 111 12.71 1.17 -9.78
N ARG A 112 12.38 1.60 -11.01
CA ARG A 112 11.06 1.94 -11.49
C ARG A 112 10.14 0.76 -11.86
N ASP A 113 10.61 -0.49 -11.94
CA ASP A 113 9.84 -1.59 -12.58
C ASP A 113 9.02 -2.49 -11.63
N TRP A 114 9.05 -2.21 -10.32
CA TRP A 114 8.38 -3.02 -9.29
C TRP A 114 7.25 -2.25 -8.62
N PHE A 115 5.99 -2.65 -8.79
CA PHE A 115 4.86 -2.01 -8.10
C PHE A 115 3.63 -2.93 -7.92
N LEU A 116 2.98 -2.77 -6.75
CA LEU A 116 1.81 -3.45 -6.11
C LEU A 116 1.76 -4.98 -6.10
#